data_AF-A0A0G0QTV4-F1
#
_entry.id   AF-A0A0G0QTV4-F1
#
_cell.length_a   1.000
_cell.length_b   1.000
_cell.length_c   1.000
_cell.angle_alpha   90.00
_cell.angle_beta   90.00
_cell.angle_gamma   90.00
#
_symmetry.space_group_name_H-M   'P 1'
#
loop_
_entity.id
_entity.type
_entity.pdbx_description
1 polymer ?
#
loop_
_entity_poly.entity_id
_entity_poly.type
_entity_poly.pdbx_seq_one_letter_code
_entity_poly.pdbx_strand_id
1 'polypeptide(L)'
;MPLGIGTDTVYEEVKRLFPLGHSPTGEPKIKIFKLDKESAKTAKGAEKIVKEFESSSGAILIGTEMAFSYLKEKVPLSIIASFDSLWSIPNFKMSEKIIQIILSIINSAKKKVIIQTKNEKDKALMAIKSANLLSFVREELEDRKNLDYPPYKRFIKITHLGDKDQTLKARKMLEEMFKEYSPEIFSGFVARLQGKYATNALLKIEPKKWSLPEISTNSSIDDSLLNKLHSLQPTFEIYVDPEDLL
;
A
#
# COMPACT_ATOMS: atom_id res chain seq x y z
N MET A 1 -0.64 -18.74 -5.63
CA MET A 1 -1.75 -18.13 -6.39
C MET A 1 -1.30 -16.74 -6.83
N PRO A 2 -1.58 -16.29 -8.06
CA PRO A 2 -1.27 -14.91 -8.44
C PRO A 2 -1.98 -13.94 -7.50
N LEU A 3 -1.26 -12.90 -7.05
CA LEU A 3 -1.77 -11.82 -6.22
C LEU A 3 -2.73 -10.95 -7.06
N GLY A 4 -4.03 -11.14 -6.89
CA GLY A 4 -5.07 -10.34 -7.54
C GLY A 4 -5.36 -10.69 -9.00
N ILE A 5 -6.51 -10.22 -9.51
CA ILE A 5 -6.94 -10.48 -10.90
C ILE A 5 -6.16 -9.60 -11.89
N GLY A 6 -5.68 -8.43 -11.46
CA GLY A 6 -4.99 -7.45 -12.32
C GLY A 6 -5.96 -6.62 -13.15
N THR A 7 -5.65 -5.33 -13.36
CA THR A 7 -6.52 -4.40 -14.10
C THR A 7 -6.67 -4.79 -15.57
N ASP A 8 -5.64 -5.35 -16.20
CA ASP A 8 -5.68 -5.80 -17.60
C ASP A 8 -6.65 -6.97 -17.81
N THR A 9 -6.61 -7.97 -16.93
CA THR A 9 -7.51 -9.13 -17.02
C THR A 9 -8.96 -8.70 -16.83
N VAL A 10 -9.23 -7.81 -15.87
CA VAL A 10 -10.57 -7.24 -15.68
C VAL A 10 -10.99 -6.43 -16.91
N TYR A 11 -10.09 -5.63 -17.48
CA TYR A 11 -10.36 -4.83 -18.66
C TYR A 11 -10.75 -5.68 -19.88
N GLU A 12 -9.99 -6.72 -20.20
CA GLU A 12 -10.30 -7.60 -21.32
C GLU A 12 -11.60 -8.38 -21.10
N GLU A 13 -11.88 -8.82 -19.88
CA GLU A 13 -13.13 -9.54 -19.58
C GLU A 13 -14.36 -8.63 -19.64
N VAL A 14 -14.28 -7.39 -19.13
CA VAL A 14 -15.35 -6.40 -19.26
C VAL A 14 -15.59 -6.06 -20.73
N LYS A 15 -14.53 -5.89 -21.52
CA LYS A 15 -14.63 -5.65 -22.96
C LYS A 15 -15.26 -6.83 -23.72
N ARG A 16 -15.04 -8.06 -23.25
CA ARG A 16 -15.68 -9.27 -23.80
C ARG A 16 -17.17 -9.33 -23.46
N LEU A 17 -17.56 -9.02 -22.23
CA LEU A 17 -18.94 -9.06 -21.74
C LEU A 17 -19.80 -7.90 -22.24
N PHE A 18 -19.18 -6.72 -22.42
CA PHE A 18 -19.78 -5.54 -22.99
C PHE A 18 -19.11 -5.23 -24.35
N PRO A 19 -19.39 -6.05 -25.39
CA PRO A 19 -18.71 -5.92 -26.67
C PRO A 19 -18.88 -4.52 -27.25
N LEU A 20 -17.80 -4.01 -27.85
CA LEU A 20 -17.64 -2.66 -28.39
C LEU A 20 -18.52 -2.34 -29.64
N GLY A 21 -19.62 -3.06 -29.84
CA GLY A 21 -20.56 -2.93 -30.95
C GLY A 21 -21.99 -2.65 -30.49
N HIS A 22 -22.88 -2.33 -31.45
CA HIS A 22 -24.30 -2.06 -31.17
C HIS A 22 -24.95 -3.25 -30.48
N SER A 23 -25.62 -2.99 -29.35
CA SER A 23 -26.56 -3.97 -28.80
C SER A 23 -27.62 -4.30 -29.86
N PRO A 24 -28.13 -5.55 -29.96
CA PRO A 24 -29.32 -5.85 -30.75
C PRO A 24 -30.56 -5.01 -30.33
N THR A 25 -30.50 -4.31 -29.20
CA THR A 25 -31.51 -3.35 -28.71
C THR A 25 -31.25 -1.88 -29.10
N GLY A 26 -30.18 -1.57 -29.85
CA GLY A 26 -29.86 -0.19 -30.27
C GLY A 26 -29.21 0.70 -29.20
N GLU A 27 -28.80 0.12 -28.07
CA GLU A 27 -28.14 0.85 -26.98
C GLU A 27 -26.73 1.34 -27.37
N PRO A 28 -26.32 2.53 -26.89
CA PRO A 28 -25.06 3.15 -27.24
C PRO A 28 -23.85 2.38 -26.68
N LYS A 29 -22.75 2.44 -27.42
CA LYS A 29 -21.45 1.83 -27.08
C LYS A 29 -20.97 2.25 -25.69
N ILE A 30 -20.82 1.29 -24.78
CA ILE A 30 -20.24 1.51 -23.45
C ILE A 30 -18.75 1.84 -23.61
N LYS A 31 -18.32 3.00 -23.10
CA LYS A 31 -16.91 3.39 -23.05
C LYS A 31 -16.25 2.77 -21.81
N ILE A 32 -15.10 2.15 -22.01
CA ILE A 32 -14.32 1.54 -20.94
C ILE A 32 -13.01 2.32 -20.82
N PHE A 33 -12.71 2.79 -19.63
CA PHE A 33 -11.49 3.52 -19.29
C PHE A 33 -10.64 2.67 -18.35
N LYS A 34 -9.31 2.74 -18.48
CA LYS A 34 -8.37 2.07 -17.59
C LYS A 34 -7.46 3.09 -16.91
N LEU A 35 -7.40 3.07 -15.57
CA LEU A 35 -6.56 3.95 -14.77
C LEU A 35 -5.70 3.16 -13.78
N ASP A 36 -4.47 2.93 -14.19
CA ASP A 36 -3.40 2.35 -13.39
C ASP A 36 -2.07 3.06 -13.68
N LYS A 37 -1.01 2.66 -12.98
CA LYS A 37 0.33 3.25 -13.16
C LYS A 37 0.87 3.10 -14.59
N GLU A 38 0.41 2.10 -15.33
CA GLU A 38 0.88 1.83 -16.70
C GLU A 38 0.10 2.66 -17.72
N SER A 39 -1.21 2.80 -17.54
CA SER A 39 -2.07 3.60 -18.42
C SER A 39 -1.90 5.10 -18.23
N ALA A 40 -1.54 5.55 -17.02
CA ALA A 40 -1.32 6.96 -16.70
C ALA A 40 0.03 7.19 -16.02
N LYS A 41 1.08 7.41 -16.84
CA LYS A 41 2.44 7.69 -16.34
C LYS A 41 2.60 9.05 -15.67
N THR A 42 1.64 9.97 -15.85
CA THR A 42 1.69 11.33 -15.28
C THR A 42 0.35 11.71 -14.66
N ALA A 43 0.39 12.59 -13.66
CA ALA A 43 -0.82 13.12 -13.02
C ALA A 43 -1.79 13.75 -14.04
N LYS A 44 -1.25 14.54 -14.98
CA LYS A 44 -2.05 15.13 -16.09
C LYS A 44 -2.71 14.06 -16.96
N GLY A 45 -2.03 12.92 -17.19
CA GLY A 45 -2.61 11.79 -17.92
C GLY A 45 -3.78 11.16 -17.18
N ALA A 46 -3.63 10.94 -15.86
CA ALA A 46 -4.69 10.42 -15.00
C ALA A 46 -5.91 11.37 -14.96
N GLU A 47 -5.68 12.68 -14.77
CA GLU A 47 -6.73 13.69 -14.79
C GLU A 47 -7.51 13.70 -16.11
N LYS A 48 -6.81 13.56 -17.25
CA LYS A 48 -7.45 13.49 -18.57
C LYS A 48 -8.38 12.28 -18.67
N ILE A 49 -7.91 11.09 -18.29
CA ILE A 49 -8.70 9.86 -18.33
C ILE A 49 -9.96 10.00 -17.47
N VAL A 50 -9.83 10.52 -16.24
CA VAL A 50 -10.97 10.70 -15.35
C VAL A 50 -11.95 11.73 -15.88
N LYS A 51 -11.47 12.86 -16.41
CA LYS A 51 -12.34 13.89 -17.01
C LYS A 51 -13.15 13.31 -18.17
N GLU A 52 -12.52 12.51 -19.03
CA GLU A 52 -13.22 11.84 -20.13
C GLU A 52 -14.25 10.82 -19.62
N PHE A 53 -13.93 10.06 -18.57
CA PHE A 53 -14.86 9.15 -17.91
C PHE A 53 -16.07 9.87 -17.32
N GLU A 54 -15.86 10.93 -16.53
CA GLU A 54 -16.93 11.70 -15.87
C GLU A 54 -17.86 12.37 -16.89
N SER A 55 -17.33 12.77 -18.06
CA SER A 55 -18.12 13.32 -19.16
C SER A 55 -18.86 12.28 -20.00
N SER A 56 -18.59 10.98 -19.79
CA SER A 56 -19.16 9.89 -20.59
C SER A 56 -20.30 9.20 -19.85
N SER A 57 -21.52 9.35 -20.37
CA SER A 57 -22.69 8.64 -19.83
C SER A 57 -22.57 7.12 -20.04
N GLY A 58 -22.90 6.34 -19.02
CA GLY A 58 -22.89 4.87 -19.07
C GLY A 58 -21.49 4.24 -19.20
N ALA A 59 -20.43 4.97 -18.86
CA ALA A 59 -19.06 4.46 -18.95
C ALA A 59 -18.65 3.59 -17.75
N ILE A 60 -17.59 2.80 -17.94
CA ILE A 60 -16.94 1.98 -16.91
C ILE A 60 -15.49 2.46 -16.74
N LEU A 61 -15.07 2.73 -15.51
CA LEU A 61 -13.67 2.98 -15.16
C LEU A 61 -13.13 1.77 -14.39
N ILE A 62 -12.09 1.15 -14.93
CA ILE A 62 -11.34 0.06 -14.30
C ILE A 62 -10.04 0.66 -13.81
N GLY A 63 -9.74 0.52 -12.52
CA GLY A 63 -8.52 1.09 -11.99
C GLY A 63 -8.08 0.48 -10.68
N THR A 64 -6.89 0.90 -10.27
CA THR A 64 -6.37 0.63 -8.93
C THR A 64 -6.83 1.72 -7.96
N GLU A 65 -6.40 1.62 -6.70
CA GLU A 65 -6.67 2.62 -5.66
C GLU A 65 -6.33 4.06 -6.09
N MET A 66 -5.37 4.25 -7.01
CA MET A 66 -5.00 5.58 -7.49
C MET A 66 -6.16 6.34 -8.13
N ALA A 67 -7.18 5.64 -8.64
CA ALA A 67 -8.33 6.27 -9.28
C ALA A 67 -9.10 7.18 -8.31
N PHE A 68 -9.13 6.85 -7.01
CA PHE A 68 -9.84 7.65 -6.00
C PHE A 68 -9.26 9.05 -5.84
N SER A 69 -7.97 9.23 -6.09
CA SER A 69 -7.31 10.53 -5.99
C SER A 69 -7.68 11.50 -7.12
N TYR A 70 -8.24 11.00 -8.23
CA TYR A 70 -8.54 11.81 -9.41
C TYR A 70 -10.04 11.98 -9.66
N LEU A 71 -10.88 11.07 -9.15
CA LEU A 71 -12.33 11.20 -9.21
C LEU A 71 -12.79 12.47 -8.49
N LYS A 72 -13.49 13.34 -9.22
CA LYS A 72 -14.06 14.59 -8.71
C LYS A 72 -15.52 14.40 -8.31
N GLU A 73 -16.22 13.53 -9.03
CA GLU A 73 -17.62 13.23 -8.81
C GLU A 73 -17.82 11.81 -8.26
N LYS A 74 -18.79 11.66 -7.35
CA LYS A 74 -19.21 10.33 -6.91
C LYS A 74 -19.89 9.58 -8.05
N VAL A 75 -19.60 8.29 -8.20
CA VAL A 75 -20.17 7.39 -9.21
C VAL A 75 -21.36 6.61 -8.66
N PRO A 76 -22.35 6.21 -9.47
CA PRO A 76 -23.53 5.51 -8.95
C PRO A 76 -23.20 4.13 -8.34
N LEU A 77 -22.20 3.43 -8.89
CA LEU A 77 -21.80 2.09 -8.50
C LEU A 77 -20.28 1.98 -8.44
N SER A 78 -19.76 1.45 -7.33
CA SER A 78 -18.35 1.10 -7.16
C SER A 78 -18.21 -0.39 -6.82
N ILE A 79 -17.18 -1.06 -7.36
CA ILE A 79 -16.97 -2.50 -7.19
C ILE A 79 -15.51 -2.80 -6.79
N ILE A 80 -15.31 -3.58 -5.73
CA ILE A 80 -14.03 -4.23 -5.42
C ILE A 80 -14.09 -5.66 -5.94
N ALA A 81 -13.40 -5.94 -7.05
CA ALA A 81 -13.37 -7.27 -7.66
C ALA A 81 -12.31 -8.23 -7.04
N SER A 82 -11.32 -7.70 -6.34
CA SER A 82 -10.22 -8.52 -5.79
C SER A 82 -9.92 -8.12 -4.34
N PHE A 83 -10.93 -8.22 -3.48
CA PHE A 83 -10.77 -7.87 -2.07
C PHE A 83 -9.75 -8.78 -1.37
N ASP A 84 -9.88 -10.09 -1.55
CA ASP A 84 -9.07 -11.08 -0.81
C ASP A 84 -7.57 -10.95 -1.11
N SER A 85 -7.19 -10.47 -2.31
CA SER A 85 -5.78 -10.26 -2.65
C SER A 85 -5.13 -9.13 -1.87
N LEU A 86 -5.90 -8.20 -1.30
CA LEU A 86 -5.33 -7.14 -0.47
C LEU A 86 -4.63 -7.74 0.76
N TRP A 87 -5.22 -8.76 1.39
CA TRP A 87 -4.63 -9.44 2.54
C TRP A 87 -3.33 -10.20 2.25
N SER A 88 -3.11 -10.56 0.98
CA SER A 88 -1.88 -11.25 0.58
C SER A 88 -0.69 -10.31 0.35
N ILE A 89 -0.91 -8.99 0.41
CA ILE A 89 0.16 -8.00 0.31
C ILE A 89 0.95 -8.03 1.64
N PRO A 90 2.25 -8.35 1.61
CA PRO A 90 3.05 -8.49 2.82
C PRO A 90 3.50 -7.13 3.41
N ASN A 91 2.53 -6.31 3.83
CA ASN A 91 2.77 -5.03 4.50
C ASN A 91 2.07 -5.02 5.87
N PHE A 92 2.78 -4.59 6.92
CA PHE A 92 2.26 -4.57 8.29
C PHE A 92 1.08 -3.59 8.50
N LYS A 93 0.92 -2.61 7.61
CA LYS A 93 -0.21 -1.66 7.61
C LYS A 93 -1.41 -2.15 6.77
N MET A 94 -1.41 -3.38 6.25
CA MET A 94 -2.47 -3.83 5.33
C MET A 94 -3.86 -3.80 5.93
N SER A 95 -4.03 -4.15 7.20
CA SER A 95 -5.32 -4.09 7.90
C SER A 95 -5.94 -2.68 7.84
N GLU A 96 -5.17 -1.68 8.26
CA GLU A 96 -5.53 -0.26 8.15
C GLU A 96 -5.80 0.16 6.71
N LYS A 97 -4.90 -0.20 5.78
CA LYS A 97 -5.01 0.16 4.37
C LYS A 97 -6.29 -0.40 3.74
N ILE A 98 -6.68 -1.63 4.08
CA ILE A 98 -7.92 -2.26 3.61
C ILE A 98 -9.14 -1.46 4.06
N ILE A 99 -9.18 -1.03 5.33
CA ILE A 99 -10.25 -0.15 5.82
C ILE A 99 -10.28 1.17 5.04
N GLN A 100 -9.11 1.80 4.82
CA GLN A 100 -9.03 3.04 4.03
C GLN A 100 -9.56 2.87 2.60
N ILE A 101 -9.25 1.75 1.94
CA ILE A 101 -9.72 1.44 0.59
C ILE A 101 -11.24 1.27 0.58
N ILE A 102 -11.78 0.49 1.52
CA ILE A 102 -13.24 0.27 1.62
C ILE A 102 -13.95 1.60 1.85
N LEU A 103 -13.47 2.42 2.79
CA LEU A 103 -14.05 3.73 3.08
C LEU A 103 -13.96 4.69 1.88
N SER A 104 -12.84 4.68 1.15
CA SER A 104 -12.67 5.49 -0.07
C SER A 104 -13.67 5.08 -1.16
N ILE A 105 -13.92 3.79 -1.30
CA ILE A 105 -14.93 3.26 -2.23
C ILE A 105 -16.35 3.64 -1.79
N ILE A 106 -16.66 3.53 -0.51
CA ILE A 106 -17.95 3.97 0.03
C ILE A 106 -18.14 5.46 -0.20
N ASN A 107 -17.10 6.27 0.01
CA ASN A 107 -17.18 7.72 -0.19
C ASN A 107 -17.32 8.10 -1.67
N SER A 108 -16.67 7.37 -2.59
CA SER A 108 -16.78 7.61 -4.04
C SER A 108 -18.10 7.12 -4.65
N ALA A 109 -18.89 6.30 -3.97
CA ALA A 109 -20.16 5.80 -4.47
C ALA A 109 -21.36 6.68 -4.05
N LYS A 110 -22.33 6.88 -4.95
CA LYS A 110 -23.60 7.57 -4.69
C LYS A 110 -24.71 6.62 -4.23
N LYS A 111 -24.77 5.40 -4.78
CA LYS A 111 -25.91 4.49 -4.57
C LYS A 111 -25.51 3.12 -4.02
N LYS A 112 -24.51 2.47 -4.63
CA LYS A 112 -24.21 1.07 -4.31
C LYS A 112 -22.71 0.79 -4.34
N VAL A 113 -22.27 0.00 -3.37
CA VAL A 113 -20.94 -0.61 -3.34
C VAL A 113 -21.09 -2.12 -3.36
N ILE A 114 -20.28 -2.78 -4.18
CA ILE A 114 -20.19 -4.25 -4.21
C ILE A 114 -18.76 -4.64 -3.88
N ILE A 115 -18.58 -5.52 -2.91
CA ILE A 115 -17.28 -6.07 -2.55
C ILE A 115 -17.33 -7.57 -2.78
N GLN A 116 -16.48 -8.06 -3.69
CA GLN A 116 -16.34 -9.48 -3.96
C GLN A 116 -15.26 -10.07 -3.05
N THR A 117 -15.66 -11.00 -2.19
CA THR A 117 -14.77 -11.74 -1.30
C THR A 117 -15.18 -13.21 -1.26
N LYS A 118 -14.20 -14.09 -1.01
CA LYS A 118 -14.42 -15.50 -0.68
C LYS A 118 -14.62 -15.72 0.83
N ASN A 119 -14.34 -14.72 1.66
CA ASN A 119 -14.43 -14.78 3.11
C ASN A 119 -15.51 -13.81 3.63
N GLU A 120 -16.74 -14.31 3.78
CA GLU A 120 -17.84 -13.50 4.32
C GLU A 120 -17.64 -13.08 5.78
N LYS A 121 -16.75 -13.77 6.51
CA LYS A 121 -16.39 -13.53 7.92
C LYS A 121 -15.10 -12.71 8.06
N ASP A 122 -14.71 -11.99 7.01
CA ASP A 122 -13.58 -11.07 7.07
C ASP A 122 -13.79 -9.98 8.14
N LYS A 123 -12.80 -9.78 9.01
CA LYS A 123 -12.90 -8.85 10.15
C LYS A 123 -13.12 -7.41 9.70
N ALA A 124 -12.45 -6.96 8.64
CA ALA A 124 -12.60 -5.61 8.11
C ALA A 124 -14.00 -5.40 7.53
N LEU A 125 -14.52 -6.38 6.79
CA LEU A 125 -15.89 -6.33 6.26
C LEU A 125 -16.94 -6.36 7.37
N MET A 126 -16.75 -7.16 8.43
CA MET A 126 -17.65 -7.17 9.59
C MET A 126 -17.63 -5.83 10.34
N ALA A 127 -16.46 -5.22 10.50
CA ALA A 127 -16.32 -3.91 11.14
C ALA A 127 -17.05 -2.80 10.36
N ILE A 128 -16.95 -2.82 9.03
CA ILE A 128 -17.65 -1.89 8.15
C ILE A 128 -19.18 -2.12 8.19
N LYS A 129 -19.63 -3.37 8.08
CA LYS A 129 -21.07 -3.72 8.11
C LYS A 129 -21.74 -3.34 9.43
N SER A 130 -21.03 -3.49 10.54
CA SER A 130 -21.53 -3.16 11.88
C SER A 130 -21.37 -1.68 12.26
N ALA A 131 -20.74 -0.87 11.40
CA ALA A 131 -20.32 0.50 11.70
C ALA A 131 -19.47 0.63 12.99
N ASN A 132 -18.84 -0.46 13.44
CA ASN A 132 -18.03 -0.51 14.65
C ASN A 132 -16.55 -0.70 14.30
N LEU A 133 -15.97 0.34 13.69
CA LEU A 133 -14.53 0.38 13.39
C LEU A 133 -13.67 0.42 14.65
N LEU A 134 -14.18 0.95 15.75
CA LEU A 134 -13.41 1.12 16.98
C LEU A 134 -12.94 -0.22 17.56
N SER A 135 -13.77 -1.26 17.47
CA SER A 135 -13.40 -2.59 17.97
C SER A 135 -12.30 -3.23 17.12
N PHE A 136 -12.40 -3.08 15.80
CA PHE A 136 -11.36 -3.51 14.87
C PHE A 136 -10.03 -2.80 15.11
N VAL A 137 -10.06 -1.47 15.26
CA VAL A 137 -8.86 -0.66 15.53
C VAL A 137 -8.21 -1.03 16.86
N ARG A 138 -9.00 -1.32 17.91
CA ARG A 138 -8.45 -1.75 19.21
C ARG A 138 -7.72 -3.08 19.11
N GLU A 139 -8.30 -4.04 18.40
CA GLU A 139 -7.68 -5.35 18.17
C GLU A 139 -6.38 -5.20 17.37
N GLU A 140 -6.40 -4.42 16.28
CA GLU A 140 -5.21 -4.14 15.48
C GLU A 140 -4.12 -3.44 16.31
N LEU A 141 -4.48 -2.46 17.14
CA LEU A 141 -3.52 -1.77 18.00
C LEU A 141 -2.91 -2.71 19.06
N GLU A 142 -3.69 -3.64 19.62
CA GLU A 142 -3.16 -4.62 20.56
C GLU A 142 -2.17 -5.57 19.87
N ASP A 143 -2.49 -6.04 18.66
CA ASP A 143 -1.57 -6.84 17.84
C ASP A 143 -0.29 -6.07 17.52
N ARG A 144 -0.40 -4.80 17.11
CA ARG A 144 0.76 -3.95 16.83
C ARG A 144 1.60 -3.70 18.07
N LYS A 145 0.99 -3.58 19.24
CA LYS A 145 1.70 -3.45 20.52
C LYS A 145 2.51 -4.71 20.84
N ASN A 146 1.89 -5.88 20.69
CA ASN A 146 2.52 -7.17 20.97
C ASN A 146 3.67 -7.49 20.00
N LEU A 147 3.64 -6.93 18.78
CA LEU A 147 4.67 -7.11 17.76
C LEU A 147 5.74 -6.00 17.73
N ASP A 148 5.66 -5.03 18.65
CA ASP A 148 6.54 -3.86 18.67
C ASP A 148 6.45 -3.05 17.36
N TYR A 149 5.25 -2.84 16.84
CA TYR A 149 4.96 -2.13 15.59
C TYR A 149 4.44 -0.69 15.85
N PRO A 150 4.50 0.22 14.85
CA PRO A 150 3.93 1.56 14.97
C PRO A 150 2.44 1.54 15.34
N PRO A 151 1.97 2.39 16.27
CA PRO A 151 2.67 3.56 16.81
C PRO A 151 3.52 3.31 18.06
N TYR A 152 3.59 2.07 18.58
CA TYR A 152 4.28 1.76 19.83
C TYR A 152 5.81 1.75 19.69
N LYS A 153 6.30 1.45 18.47
CA LYS A 153 7.69 1.66 18.07
C LYS A 153 7.76 2.50 16.80
N ARG A 154 8.84 3.25 16.68
CA ARG A 154 9.25 3.89 15.43
C ARG A 154 10.17 2.95 14.67
N PHE A 155 9.91 2.82 13.37
CA PHE A 155 10.72 2.01 12.48
C PHE A 155 11.76 2.88 11.78
N ILE A 156 13.00 2.39 11.76
CA ILE A 156 14.06 2.92 10.89
C ILE A 156 14.55 1.75 10.04
N LYS A 157 14.27 1.79 8.74
CA LYS A 157 14.73 0.80 7.77
C LYS A 157 15.99 1.31 7.10
N ILE A 158 17.04 0.51 7.12
CA ILE A 158 18.30 0.77 6.42
C ILE A 158 18.41 -0.26 5.31
N THR A 159 18.56 0.17 4.07
CA THR A 159 18.64 -0.69 2.90
C THR A 159 19.99 -0.53 2.21
N HIS A 160 20.62 -1.64 1.84
CA HIS A 160 21.80 -1.66 0.99
C HIS A 160 21.53 -2.52 -0.25
N LEU A 161 21.74 -1.92 -1.42
CA LEU A 161 21.64 -2.59 -2.72
C LEU A 161 23.05 -2.89 -3.25
N GLY A 162 23.29 -4.13 -3.68
CA GLY A 162 24.59 -4.52 -4.22
C GLY A 162 24.58 -5.92 -4.81
N ASP A 163 25.74 -6.42 -5.22
CA ASP A 163 25.87 -7.84 -5.52
C ASP A 163 25.76 -8.71 -4.24
N LYS A 164 25.88 -10.02 -4.42
CA LYS A 164 25.75 -11.00 -3.32
C LYS A 164 26.81 -10.82 -2.23
N ASP A 165 28.05 -10.51 -2.60
CA ASP A 165 29.15 -10.39 -1.63
C ASP A 165 29.08 -9.05 -0.91
N GLN A 166 28.73 -7.97 -1.62
CA GLN A 166 28.48 -6.66 -1.05
C GLN A 166 27.34 -6.70 -0.03
N THR A 167 26.23 -7.36 -0.35
CA THR A 167 25.09 -7.50 0.58
C THR A 167 25.42 -8.36 1.79
N LEU A 168 26.22 -9.43 1.64
CA LEU A 168 26.68 -10.22 2.79
C LEU A 168 27.61 -9.42 3.73
N LYS A 169 28.48 -8.56 3.17
CA LYS A 169 29.31 -7.65 3.96
C LYS A 169 28.46 -6.60 4.68
N ALA A 170 27.53 -5.99 3.96
CA ALA A 170 26.59 -5.01 4.53
C ALA A 170 25.77 -5.62 5.67
N ARG A 171 25.29 -6.86 5.51
CA ARG A 171 24.59 -7.60 6.58
C ARG A 171 25.40 -7.65 7.87
N LYS A 172 26.63 -8.14 7.82
CA LYS A 172 27.50 -8.25 9.01
C LYS A 172 27.78 -6.88 9.64
N MET A 173 28.06 -5.89 8.79
CA MET A 173 28.31 -4.52 9.25
C MET A 173 27.10 -3.94 9.99
N LEU A 174 25.89 -4.13 9.47
CA LEU A 174 24.66 -3.66 10.12
C LEU A 174 24.37 -4.41 11.43
N GLU A 175 24.60 -5.73 11.47
CA GLU A 175 24.48 -6.56 12.69
C GLU A 175 25.41 -6.06 13.80
N GLU A 176 26.67 -5.77 13.47
CA GLU A 176 27.69 -5.30 14.42
C GLU A 176 27.46 -3.85 14.84
N MET A 177 27.25 -2.94 13.88
CA MET A 177 27.13 -1.49 14.13
C MET A 177 25.92 -1.14 15.00
N PHE A 178 24.80 -1.83 14.78
CA PHE A 178 23.53 -1.56 15.45
C PHE A 178 23.16 -2.61 16.50
N LYS A 179 24.07 -3.48 16.92
CA LYS A 179 23.82 -4.57 17.89
C LYS A 179 23.04 -4.13 19.13
N GLU A 180 23.33 -2.94 19.67
CA GLU A 180 22.64 -2.38 20.85
C GLU A 180 21.15 -2.07 20.64
N TYR A 181 20.71 -1.93 19.38
CA TYR A 181 19.32 -1.73 18.98
C TYR A 181 18.63 -3.01 18.51
N SER A 182 19.29 -4.17 18.59
CA SER A 182 18.76 -5.48 18.19
C SER A 182 18.16 -5.47 16.76
N PRO A 183 18.97 -5.23 15.72
CA PRO A 183 18.47 -5.00 14.37
C PRO A 183 17.86 -6.28 13.79
N GLU A 184 16.67 -6.19 13.21
CA GLU A 184 16.07 -7.28 12.45
C GLU A 184 16.60 -7.24 11.01
N ILE A 185 17.48 -8.18 10.67
CA ILE A 185 18.13 -8.23 9.36
C ILE A 185 17.49 -9.26 8.45
N PHE A 186 17.02 -8.81 7.30
CA PHE A 186 16.37 -9.65 6.30
C PHE A 186 16.78 -9.25 4.89
N SER A 187 16.73 -10.21 3.97
CA SER A 187 16.98 -9.96 2.56
C SER A 187 15.70 -9.44 1.89
N GLY A 188 15.81 -8.37 1.13
CA GLY A 188 14.69 -7.87 0.32
C GLY A 188 14.47 -8.76 -0.90
N PHE A 189 13.20 -8.94 -1.28
CA PHE A 189 12.82 -9.56 -2.55
C PHE A 189 13.02 -8.55 -3.69
N VAL A 190 14.21 -7.98 -3.85
CA VAL A 190 14.55 -7.27 -5.10
C VAL A 190 14.79 -8.36 -6.14
N ALA A 191 13.66 -8.85 -6.65
CA ALA A 191 13.55 -9.86 -7.67
C ALA A 191 14.44 -9.47 -8.84
N ARG A 192 15.53 -10.21 -9.08
CA ARG A 192 16.15 -10.62 -10.37
C ARG A 192 16.27 -9.62 -11.53
N LEU A 193 15.88 -8.37 -11.34
CA LEU A 193 15.89 -7.29 -12.29
C LEU A 193 17.28 -6.68 -12.15
N GLN A 194 18.21 -7.18 -12.96
CA GLN A 194 19.59 -6.71 -13.09
C GLN A 194 20.62 -7.27 -12.09
N GLY A 195 20.38 -8.44 -11.47
CA GLY A 195 21.41 -9.16 -10.69
C GLY A 195 21.83 -8.51 -9.37
N LYS A 196 21.11 -7.48 -8.91
CA LYS A 196 21.30 -6.85 -7.60
C LYS A 196 20.47 -7.55 -6.53
N TYR A 197 21.03 -7.61 -5.33
CA TYR A 197 20.43 -8.12 -4.10
C TYR A 197 20.20 -6.95 -3.14
N ALA A 198 19.24 -7.11 -2.23
CA ALA A 198 18.98 -6.14 -1.17
C ALA A 198 19.17 -6.79 0.20
N THR A 199 19.84 -6.08 1.10
CA THR A 199 19.84 -6.38 2.54
C THR A 199 19.22 -5.21 3.28
N ASN A 200 18.28 -5.51 4.15
CA ASN A 200 17.58 -4.55 4.98
C ASN A 200 17.91 -4.81 6.46
N ALA A 201 18.06 -3.73 7.23
CA ALA A 201 18.02 -3.75 8.68
C ALA A 201 16.82 -2.93 9.15
N LEU A 202 15.98 -3.50 10.00
CA LEU A 202 14.91 -2.77 10.68
C LEU A 202 15.28 -2.55 12.14
N LEU A 203 15.33 -1.28 12.53
CA LEU A 203 15.46 -0.87 13.92
C LEU A 203 14.09 -0.47 14.47
N LYS A 204 13.76 -1.01 15.64
CA LYS A 204 12.52 -0.70 16.38
C LYS A 204 12.85 0.17 17.58
N ILE A 205 12.61 1.47 17.46
CA ILE A 205 13.03 2.47 18.45
C ILE A 205 11.82 2.96 19.25
N GLU A 206 12.02 3.23 20.53
CA GLU A 206 11.01 3.94 21.33
C GLU A 206 10.69 5.30 20.68
N PRO A 207 9.42 5.63 20.36
CA PRO A 207 9.08 6.86 19.65
C PRO A 207 9.61 8.13 20.33
N LYS A 208 9.66 8.14 21.67
CA LYS A 208 10.19 9.25 22.47
C LYS A 208 11.71 9.42 22.35
N LYS A 209 12.46 8.38 21.99
CA LYS A 209 13.93 8.44 21.80
C LYS A 209 14.33 8.86 20.38
N TRP A 210 13.37 9.08 19.51
CA TRP A 210 13.61 9.52 18.14
C TRP A 210 12.58 10.58 17.74
N SER A 211 12.32 11.56 18.60
CA SER A 211 11.38 12.65 18.32
C SER A 211 11.94 13.99 18.78
N LEU A 212 11.70 15.01 17.96
CA LEU A 212 12.09 16.38 18.26
C LEU A 212 11.32 16.90 19.50
N PRO A 213 12.01 17.45 20.52
CA PRO A 213 11.36 17.99 21.73
C PRO A 213 10.30 19.04 21.46
N GLU A 214 10.42 19.77 20.33
CA GLU A 214 9.48 20.79 19.88
C GLU A 214 8.12 20.20 19.46
N ILE A 215 8.08 18.91 19.13
CA ILE A 215 6.90 18.22 18.59
C ILE A 215 6.33 17.23 19.63
N SER A 216 7.15 16.72 20.54
CA SER A 216 6.75 15.72 21.53
C SER A 216 7.35 16.02 22.91
N THR A 217 6.49 16.10 23.92
CA THR A 217 6.91 16.38 25.30
C THR A 217 7.74 15.23 25.87
N ASN A 218 8.84 15.57 26.54
CA ASN A 218 9.81 14.61 27.10
C ASN A 218 10.37 13.64 26.04
N SER A 219 10.54 14.10 24.80
CA SER A 219 11.27 13.36 23.77
C SER A 219 12.69 13.87 23.60
N SER A 220 13.53 13.03 23.01
CA SER A 220 14.88 13.36 22.59
C SER A 220 15.19 12.64 21.28
N ILE A 221 16.31 13.01 20.66
CA ILE A 221 16.96 12.18 19.64
C ILE A 221 18.06 11.40 20.34
N ASP A 222 18.13 10.10 20.09
CA ASP A 222 19.26 9.27 20.50
C ASP A 222 20.50 9.65 19.67
N ASP A 223 21.38 10.46 20.26
CA ASP A 223 22.59 10.95 19.61
C ASP A 223 23.54 9.81 19.19
N SER A 224 23.56 8.69 19.94
CA SER A 224 24.38 7.52 19.58
C SER A 224 23.88 6.92 18.27
N LEU A 225 22.56 6.71 18.18
CA LEU A 225 21.93 6.19 16.97
C LEU A 225 22.09 7.17 15.80
N LEU A 226 21.89 8.47 16.01
CA LEU A 226 22.03 9.49 14.98
C LEU A 226 23.46 9.51 14.40
N ASN A 227 24.47 9.49 15.26
CA ASN A 227 25.87 9.45 14.84
C ASN A 227 26.21 8.17 14.06
N LYS A 228 25.70 7.01 14.49
CA LYS A 228 25.86 5.75 13.74
C LYS A 228 25.22 5.83 12.36
N LEU A 229 23.99 6.34 12.26
CA LEU A 229 23.30 6.51 10.98
C LEU A 229 24.04 7.48 10.05
N HIS A 230 24.56 8.59 10.56
CA HIS A 230 25.38 9.54 9.78
C HIS A 230 26.73 8.96 9.33
N SER A 231 27.26 7.96 10.04
CA SER A 231 28.52 7.30 9.67
C SER A 231 28.38 6.28 8.52
N LEU A 232 27.15 5.92 8.14
CA LEU A 232 26.90 5.00 7.03
C LEU A 232 27.34 5.62 5.71
N GLN A 233 27.87 4.77 4.81
CA GLN A 233 28.27 5.20 3.49
C GLN A 233 27.06 5.62 2.64
N PRO A 234 27.21 6.50 1.64
CA PRO A 234 26.11 6.94 0.77
C PRO A 234 25.41 5.82 -0.03
N THR A 235 25.97 4.61 -0.04
CA THR A 235 25.35 3.42 -0.65
C THR A 235 24.21 2.83 0.19
N PHE A 236 24.05 3.27 1.44
CA PHE A 236 22.94 2.89 2.31
C PHE A 236 21.82 3.92 2.22
N GLU A 237 20.60 3.44 2.02
CA GLU A 237 19.38 4.24 2.05
C GLU A 237 18.73 4.09 3.44
N ILE A 238 18.34 5.20 4.06
CA ILE A 238 17.76 5.22 5.40
C ILE A 238 16.34 5.77 5.30
N TYR A 239 15.37 5.00 5.77
CA TYR A 239 13.96 5.34 5.79
C TYR A 239 13.47 5.38 7.23
N VAL A 240 13.10 6.56 7.71
CA VAL A 240 12.41 6.74 9.00
C VAL A 240 10.91 6.67 8.74
N ASP A 241 10.19 5.91 9.58
CA ASP A 241 8.76 5.63 9.41
C ASP A 241 8.42 5.09 8.00
N PRO A 242 9.07 4.01 7.54
CA PRO A 242 8.88 3.48 6.19
C PRO A 242 7.42 3.08 5.93
N GLU A 243 6.94 3.34 4.71
CA GLU A 243 5.61 2.89 4.27
C GLU A 243 5.53 1.39 4.01
N ASP A 244 6.67 0.78 3.67
CA ASP A 244 6.81 -0.66 3.45
C ASP A 244 8.17 -1.16 3.96
N LEU A 245 8.17 -2.38 4.48
CA LEU A 245 9.37 -3.05 4.98
C LEU A 245 10.11 -3.82 3.90
N LEU A 246 9.43 -4.20 2.82
CA LEU A 246 10.02 -4.97 1.72
C LEU A 246 10.81 -4.13 0.72
#